data_AF-A0A7Y2CJY1-F1
#
_entry.id   AF-A0A7Y2CJY1-F1
#
_cell.length_a   1.000
_cell.length_b   1.000
_cell.length_c   1.000
_cell.angle_alpha   90.00
_cell.angle_beta   90.00
_cell.angle_gamma   90.00
#
_symmetry.space_group_name_H-M   'P 1'
#
loop_
_entity.id
_entity.type
_entity.pdbx_description
1 polymer ?
#
loop_
_entity_poly.entity_id
_entity_poly.type
_entity_poly.pdbx_seq_one_letter_code
_entity_poly.pdbx_strand_id
1 'polypeptide(L)'
;PLVDHEDPPTDEELVTGWTRVLRELDGFASVRNRKVVLGELGYPRSRYAAVRPWSYGEDRDAESLALQERCLELALDAVNTSGTLVGAFLWKWFPGEVSRGNFTKSTPEMRAVIRRHWK
;
A
#
# COMPACT_ATOMS: atom_id res chain seq x y z
N PRO A 1 -6.67 -6.92 -3.62
CA PRO A 1 -7.75 -5.93 -3.37
C PRO A 1 -7.92 -5.79 -1.85
N LEU A 2 -8.08 -4.57 -1.34
CA LEU A 2 -8.48 -4.34 0.04
C LEU A 2 -10.01 -4.38 0.18
N VAL A 3 -10.71 -3.78 -0.79
CA VAL A 3 -12.17 -3.78 -0.94
C VAL A 3 -12.57 -4.39 -2.29
N ASP A 4 -13.85 -4.72 -2.46
CA ASP A 4 -14.44 -5.33 -3.66
C ASP A 4 -15.46 -4.43 -4.40
N HIS A 5 -15.67 -3.19 -3.92
CA HIS A 5 -16.46 -2.15 -4.58
C HIS A 5 -15.58 -1.02 -5.14
N GLU A 6 -16.18 -0.14 -5.93
CA GLU A 6 -15.50 0.99 -6.58
C GLU A 6 -15.72 2.34 -5.88
N ASP A 7 -16.62 2.41 -4.91
CA ASP A 7 -16.84 3.62 -4.11
C ASP A 7 -15.62 3.97 -3.23
N PRO A 8 -15.40 5.25 -2.87
CA PRO A 8 -14.32 5.64 -1.99
C PRO A 8 -14.39 4.92 -0.64
N PRO A 9 -13.38 4.09 -0.27
CA PRO A 9 -13.46 3.29 0.93
C PRO A 9 -13.22 4.11 2.20
N THR A 10 -13.79 3.66 3.32
CA THR A 10 -13.49 4.19 4.66
C THR A 10 -12.15 3.64 5.18
N ASP A 11 -11.60 4.25 6.23
CA ASP A 11 -10.36 3.73 6.86
C ASP A 11 -10.59 2.36 7.49
N GLU A 12 -11.77 2.12 8.06
CA GLU A 12 -12.17 0.82 8.64
C GLU A 12 -12.19 -0.28 7.59
N GLU A 13 -12.64 0.01 6.36
CA GLU A 13 -12.63 -0.95 5.26
C GLU A 13 -11.21 -1.29 4.81
N LEU A 14 -10.33 -0.29 4.73
CA LEU A 14 -8.92 -0.50 4.40
C LEU A 14 -8.20 -1.33 5.48
N VAL A 15 -8.45 -1.02 6.76
CA VAL A 15 -7.93 -1.80 7.91
C VAL A 15 -8.45 -3.23 7.90
N THR A 16 -9.74 -3.42 7.60
CA THR A 16 -10.35 -4.75 7.49
C THR A 16 -9.72 -5.54 6.35
N GLY A 17 -9.49 -4.90 5.19
CA GLY A 17 -8.80 -5.47 4.05
C GLY A 17 -7.39 -5.95 4.41
N TRP A 18 -6.61 -5.12 5.11
CA TRP A 18 -5.27 -5.51 5.58
C TRP A 18 -5.30 -6.61 6.64
N THR A 19 -6.26 -6.57 7.56
CA THR A 19 -6.45 -7.63 8.57
C THR A 19 -6.67 -8.99 7.90
N ARG A 20 -7.47 -9.02 6.83
CA ARG A 20 -7.67 -10.23 6.02
C ARG A 20 -6.37 -10.68 5.36
N VAL A 21 -5.64 -9.77 4.71
CA VAL A 21 -4.34 -10.09 4.08
C VAL A 21 -3.34 -10.64 5.09
N LEU A 22 -3.21 -10.02 6.26
CA LEU A 22 -2.30 -10.49 7.31
C LEU A 22 -2.66 -11.90 7.78
N ARG A 23 -3.96 -12.19 7.98
CA ARG A 23 -4.42 -13.54 8.35
C ARG A 23 -4.06 -14.59 7.30
N GLU A 24 -4.22 -14.27 6.01
CA GLU A 24 -3.84 -15.15 4.91
C GLU A 24 -2.33 -15.42 4.91
N LEU A 25 -1.51 -14.38 5.11
CA LEU A 25 -0.06 -14.49 5.21
C LEU A 25 0.38 -15.31 6.43
N ASP A 26 -0.24 -15.09 7.59
CA ASP A 26 0.02 -15.85 8.83
C ASP A 26 -0.26 -17.34 8.64
N GLY A 27 -1.39 -17.68 8.02
CA GLY A 27 -1.74 -19.06 7.69
C GLY A 27 -0.73 -19.71 6.75
N PHE A 28 -0.31 -18.98 5.70
CA PHE A 28 0.68 -19.48 4.75
C PHE A 28 2.07 -19.69 5.39
N ALA A 29 2.49 -18.74 6.22
CA ALA A 29 3.82 -18.66 6.79
C ALA A 29 4.02 -19.61 7.97
N SER A 30 3.00 -19.78 8.84
CA SER A 30 3.04 -20.65 10.01
C SER A 30 3.29 -22.11 9.64
N VAL A 31 2.61 -22.62 8.62
CA VAL A 31 2.81 -24.00 8.09
C VAL A 31 4.25 -24.21 7.60
N ARG A 32 4.93 -23.15 7.18
CA ARG A 32 6.29 -23.19 6.63
C ARG A 32 7.37 -22.84 7.64
N ASN A 33 6.99 -22.36 8.83
CA ASN A 33 7.90 -21.77 9.81
C ASN A 33 8.83 -20.71 9.16
N ARG A 34 8.26 -19.80 8.36
CA ARG A 34 8.99 -18.73 7.68
C ARG A 34 8.33 -17.37 7.96
N LYS A 35 9.08 -16.30 7.72
CA LYS A 35 8.57 -14.92 7.64
C LYS A 35 8.29 -14.55 6.20
N VAL A 36 7.49 -13.51 5.99
CA VAL A 36 7.11 -13.01 4.67
C VAL A 36 7.71 -11.62 4.45
N VAL A 37 8.18 -11.37 3.24
CA VAL A 37 8.49 -10.03 2.73
C VAL A 37 7.68 -9.83 1.45
N LEU A 38 7.00 -8.69 1.31
CA LEU A 38 6.35 -8.34 0.06
C LEU A 38 7.42 -7.90 -0.94
N GLY A 39 7.55 -8.65 -2.05
CA GLY A 39 8.45 -8.29 -3.15
C GLY A 39 8.12 -6.93 -3.76
N GLU A 40 6.84 -6.52 -3.70
CA GLU A 40 6.37 -5.22 -4.17
C GLU A 40 5.21 -4.75 -3.28
N LEU A 41 5.23 -3.48 -2.87
CA LEU A 41 4.12 -2.82 -2.18
C LEU A 41 3.93 -1.41 -2.73
N GLY A 42 2.77 -1.14 -3.30
CA GLY A 42 2.44 0.17 -3.81
C GLY A 42 0.98 0.30 -4.18
N TYR A 43 0.54 1.55 -4.25
CA TYR A 43 -0.77 1.96 -4.74
C TYR A 43 -0.58 3.03 -5.82
N PRO A 44 -1.28 2.94 -6.97
CA PRO A 44 -1.30 4.01 -7.95
C PRO A 44 -2.11 5.19 -7.43
N ARG A 45 -1.86 6.39 -7.93
CA ARG A 45 -2.73 7.54 -7.75
C ARG A 45 -3.98 7.33 -8.60
N SER A 46 -4.99 6.67 -8.04
CA SER A 46 -6.25 6.40 -8.72
C SER A 46 -7.38 6.20 -7.72
N ARG A 47 -8.61 6.55 -8.12
CA ARG A 47 -9.84 6.22 -7.35
C ARG A 47 -10.02 4.71 -7.13
N TYR A 48 -9.37 3.88 -7.95
CA TYR A 48 -9.43 2.42 -7.84
C TYR A 48 -8.25 1.81 -7.07
N ALA A 49 -7.43 2.61 -6.40
CA ALA A 49 -6.21 2.13 -5.74
C ALA A 49 -6.46 0.99 -4.74
N ALA A 50 -7.55 1.06 -3.96
CA ALA A 50 -7.87 0.04 -2.96
C ALA A 50 -8.38 -1.28 -3.57
N VAL A 51 -9.15 -1.21 -4.65
CA VAL A 51 -9.72 -2.40 -5.32
C VAL A 51 -8.73 -3.02 -6.32
N ARG A 52 -7.94 -2.21 -7.01
CA ARG A 52 -6.98 -2.65 -8.05
C ARG A 52 -5.60 -1.98 -7.86
N PRO A 53 -4.87 -2.29 -6.77
CA PRO A 53 -3.55 -1.70 -6.49
C PRO A 53 -2.47 -2.03 -7.53
N TRP A 54 -2.67 -3.06 -8.36
CA TRP A 54 -1.78 -3.42 -9.47
C TRP A 54 -2.09 -2.67 -10.78
N SER A 55 -3.14 -1.86 -10.82
CA SER A 55 -3.55 -1.17 -12.05
C SER A 55 -2.59 -0.02 -12.39
N TYR A 56 -2.46 0.27 -13.69
CA TYR A 56 -1.59 1.32 -14.18
C TYR A 56 -2.30 2.68 -14.37
N GLY A 57 -3.55 2.82 -13.91
CA GLY A 57 -4.29 4.08 -14.02
C GLY A 57 -3.62 5.21 -13.23
N GLU A 58 -3.69 6.43 -13.77
CA GLU A 58 -3.32 7.65 -13.05
C GLU A 58 -4.46 8.65 -13.18
N ASP A 59 -5.04 9.01 -12.05
CA ASP A 59 -6.02 10.07 -11.91
C ASP A 59 -5.33 11.30 -11.29
N ARG A 60 -5.51 12.48 -11.88
CA ARG A 60 -4.80 13.71 -11.48
C ARG A 60 -5.55 14.58 -10.48
N ASP A 61 -6.64 14.06 -9.89
CA ASP A 61 -7.44 14.75 -8.87
C ASP A 61 -6.87 14.55 -7.44
N ALA A 62 -7.40 15.35 -6.52
CA ALA A 62 -6.98 15.37 -5.11
C ALA A 62 -7.50 14.15 -4.34
N GLU A 63 -8.67 13.62 -4.69
CA GLU A 63 -9.28 12.47 -4.03
C GLU A 63 -8.45 11.19 -4.24
N SER A 64 -7.97 11.00 -5.47
CA SER A 64 -7.09 9.88 -5.84
C SER A 64 -5.72 9.96 -5.18
N LEU A 65 -5.22 11.18 -4.92
CA LEU A 65 -4.00 11.38 -4.12
C LEU A 65 -4.24 11.02 -2.66
N ALA A 66 -5.31 11.54 -2.06
CA ALA A 66 -5.66 11.25 -0.66
C ALA A 66 -5.89 9.75 -0.44
N LEU A 67 -6.55 9.07 -1.38
CA LEU A 67 -6.72 7.62 -1.32
C LEU A 67 -5.37 6.88 -1.42
N GLN A 68 -4.47 7.30 -2.30
CA GLN A 68 -3.14 6.72 -2.42
C GLN A 68 -2.34 6.84 -1.11
N GLU A 69 -2.40 8.01 -0.46
CA GLU A 69 -1.75 8.26 0.83
C GLU A 69 -2.31 7.35 1.92
N ARG A 70 -3.65 7.32 2.09
CA ARG A 70 -4.35 6.48 3.08
C ARG A 70 -4.04 5.00 2.90
N CYS A 71 -4.09 4.50 1.65
CA CYS A 71 -3.76 3.11 1.36
C CYS A 71 -2.31 2.77 1.71
N LEU A 72 -1.35 3.66 1.43
CA LEU A 72 0.05 3.42 1.78
C LEU A 72 0.30 3.51 3.29
N GLU A 73 -0.29 4.50 3.97
CA GLU A 73 -0.19 4.67 5.43
C GLU A 73 -0.63 3.41 6.17
N LEU A 74 -1.84 2.93 5.89
CA LEU A 74 -2.38 1.72 6.51
C LEU A 74 -1.61 0.45 6.13
N ALA A 75 -1.05 0.39 4.91
CA ALA A 75 -0.18 -0.71 4.52
C ALA A 75 1.13 -0.73 5.32
N LEU A 76 1.74 0.42 5.54
CA LEU A 76 2.97 0.52 6.32
C LEU A 76 2.72 0.25 7.81
N ASP A 77 1.56 0.64 8.35
CA ASP A 77 1.14 0.24 9.69
C ASP A 77 0.96 -1.27 9.81
N ALA A 78 0.30 -1.90 8.84
CA ALA A 78 0.14 -3.36 8.82
C ALA A 78 1.50 -4.08 8.76
N VAL A 79 2.45 -3.58 7.97
CA VAL A 79 3.83 -4.11 7.92
C VAL A 79 4.53 -3.95 9.27
N ASN A 80 4.48 -2.76 9.87
CA ASN A 80 5.20 -2.45 11.11
C ASN A 80 4.64 -3.15 12.36
N THR A 81 3.36 -3.52 12.34
CA THR A 81 2.69 -4.18 13.47
C THR A 81 2.64 -5.70 13.32
N SER A 82 2.96 -6.25 12.16
CA SER A 82 2.92 -7.69 11.92
C SER A 82 4.13 -8.41 12.52
N GLY A 83 3.88 -9.55 13.17
CA GLY A 83 4.93 -10.49 13.56
C GLY A 83 5.42 -11.40 12.43
N THR A 84 4.67 -11.52 11.33
CA THR A 84 4.93 -12.46 10.23
C THR A 84 5.42 -11.76 8.97
N LEU A 85 4.78 -10.65 8.61
CA LEU A 85 5.20 -9.79 7.52
C LEU A 85 6.29 -8.85 8.04
N VAL A 86 7.53 -9.05 7.61
CA VAL A 86 8.71 -8.37 8.18
C VAL A 86 9.26 -7.25 7.29
N GLY A 87 8.59 -6.94 6.19
CA GLY A 87 9.00 -5.84 5.31
C GLY A 87 8.37 -5.89 3.93
N ALA A 88 8.65 -4.85 3.15
CA ALA A 88 8.21 -4.73 1.77
C ALA A 88 9.20 -3.88 0.96
N PHE A 89 9.33 -4.16 -0.34
CA PHE A 89 9.98 -3.25 -1.27
C PHE A 89 8.94 -2.32 -1.90
N LEU A 90 9.10 -1.02 -1.73
CA LEU A 90 8.10 -0.04 -2.17
C LEU A 90 8.12 0.13 -3.70
N TRP A 91 6.98 -0.16 -4.33
CA TRP A 91 6.76 -0.01 -5.76
C TRP A 91 6.11 1.35 -6.07
N LYS A 92 6.69 2.20 -6.92
CA LYS A 92 8.04 2.13 -7.51
C LYS A 92 8.77 3.43 -7.30
N TRP A 93 10.07 3.30 -7.10
CA TRP A 93 10.98 4.43 -6.94
C TRP A 93 11.79 4.60 -8.22
N PHE A 94 11.80 5.81 -8.77
CA PHE A 94 12.68 6.17 -9.87
C PHE A 94 13.78 7.11 -9.37
N PRO A 95 15.05 6.85 -9.69
CA PRO A 95 16.11 7.81 -9.43
C PRO A 95 15.91 9.07 -10.28
N GLY A 96 16.16 10.25 -9.69
CA GLY A 96 16.05 11.56 -10.33
C GLY A 96 14.94 12.45 -9.75
N GLU A 97 14.92 13.72 -10.16
CA GLU A 97 13.99 14.75 -9.65
C GLU A 97 12.57 14.63 -10.23
N VAL A 98 12.39 13.87 -11.32
CA VAL A 98 11.10 13.77 -12.01
C VAL A 98 10.32 12.58 -11.48
N SER A 99 9.21 12.88 -10.80
CA SER A 99 8.14 11.90 -10.56
C SER A 99 7.61 11.41 -11.90
N ARG A 100 8.02 10.21 -12.33
CA ARG A 100 7.47 9.53 -13.50
C ARG A 100 6.49 8.45 -13.05
N GLY A 101 5.32 8.44 -13.66
CA GLY A 101 4.32 7.39 -13.49
C GLY A 101 3.38 7.57 -12.30
N ASN A 102 2.56 6.56 -12.10
CA ASN A 102 1.34 6.55 -11.30
C ASN A 102 1.51 6.20 -9.81
N PHE A 103 2.59 5.50 -9.41
CA PHE A 103 2.81 5.12 -8.00
C PHE A 103 3.51 6.21 -7.16
N THR A 104 4.10 7.21 -7.82
CA THR A 104 4.53 8.52 -7.26
C THR A 104 5.32 8.49 -5.93
N LYS A 105 6.06 7.41 -5.62
CA LYS A 105 6.74 7.25 -4.31
C LYS A 105 7.78 8.34 -4.01
N SER A 106 8.33 8.96 -5.04
CA SER A 106 9.32 10.03 -4.90
C SER A 106 8.71 11.41 -4.65
N THR A 107 7.39 11.60 -4.69
CA THR A 107 6.78 12.92 -4.44
C THR A 107 6.87 13.35 -2.97
N PRO A 108 6.85 14.66 -2.65
CA PRO A 108 6.88 15.13 -1.26
C PRO A 108 5.83 14.49 -0.35
N GLU A 109 4.61 14.32 -0.87
CA GLU A 109 3.43 13.76 -0.18
C GLU A 109 3.69 12.30 0.20
N MET A 110 4.05 11.46 -0.78
CA MET A 110 4.32 10.05 -0.53
C MET A 110 5.55 9.83 0.35
N ARG A 111 6.59 10.66 0.22
CA ARG A 111 7.74 10.63 1.13
C ARG A 111 7.37 11.03 2.55
N ALA A 112 6.41 11.92 2.75
CA ALA A 112 5.93 12.28 4.07
C ALA A 112 5.22 11.09 4.74
N VAL A 113 4.37 10.37 4.00
CA VAL A 113 3.79 9.09 4.46
C VAL A 113 4.90 8.12 4.85
N ILE A 114 5.82 7.81 3.92
CA ILE A 114 6.90 6.83 4.15
C ILE A 114 7.71 7.19 5.41
N ARG A 115 8.11 8.46 5.59
CA ARG A 115 8.89 8.90 6.76
C ARG A 115 8.19 8.70 8.10
N ARG A 116 6.85 8.74 8.16
CA ARG A 116 6.11 8.50 9.41
C ARG A 116 6.26 7.06 9.91
N HIS A 117 6.43 6.11 8.98
CA HIS A 117 6.48 4.68 9.30
C HIS A 117 7.87 4.07 9.16
N TRP A 118 8.87 4.81 8.65
CA TRP A 118 10.24 4.33 8.53
C TRP A 118 10.94 4.39 9.89
N LYS A 119 10.99 3.25 10.58
CA LYS A 119 11.69 3.06 11.86
C LYS A 119 13.03 2.36 11.68
#